data_AF-A0A816GQU0-F1
#
_entry.id   AF-A0A816GQU0-F1
#
_cell.length_a   1.000
_cell.length_b   1.000
_cell.length_c   1.000
_cell.angle_alpha   90.00
_cell.angle_beta   90.00
_cell.angle_gamma   90.00
#
_symmetry.space_group_name_H-M   'P 1'
#
loop_
_entity.id
_entity.type
_entity.pdbx_description
1 polymer ?
#
loop_
_entity_poly.entity_id
_entity_poly.type
_entity_poly.pdbx_seq_one_letter_code
_entity_poly.pdbx_strand_id
1 'polypeptide(L)'
;MASRTTQPVRMTIDDLQKSARSNKDFEAIEQGIIDHPEWLIQIPNGRKWAIIHQLVYHGNVDQLNRLLVLQTQNPQFLLLSKTADKKTVLDIARDEMKR
;
A
#
# COMPACT_ATOMS: atom_id res chain seq x y z
N MET A 1 -28.54 16.34 -25.20
CA MET A 1 -28.16 15.58 -23.98
C MET A 1 -26.67 15.31 -24.08
N ALA A 2 -25.84 16.06 -23.34
CA ALA A 2 -24.40 15.88 -23.37
C ALA A 2 -24.04 14.67 -22.48
N SER A 3 -23.68 13.56 -23.10
CA SER A 3 -23.10 12.40 -22.40
C SER A 3 -21.80 12.84 -21.74
N ARG A 4 -21.81 12.98 -20.42
CA ARG A 4 -20.59 13.09 -19.63
C ARG A 4 -19.92 11.73 -19.66
N THR A 5 -18.99 11.55 -20.57
CA THR A 5 -18.03 10.44 -20.54
C THR A 5 -17.14 10.67 -19.33
N THR A 6 -17.52 10.10 -18.18
CA THR A 6 -16.67 10.09 -16.99
C THR A 6 -15.41 9.33 -17.37
N GLN A 7 -14.31 10.05 -17.63
CA GLN A 7 -13.01 9.43 -17.79
C GLN A 7 -12.74 8.57 -16.56
N PRO A 8 -12.25 7.33 -16.69
CA PRO A 8 -11.87 6.56 -15.53
C PRO A 8 -10.80 7.36 -14.79
N VAL A 9 -11.06 7.71 -13.54
CA VAL A 9 -10.08 8.33 -12.67
C VAL A 9 -8.91 7.36 -12.61
N ARG A 10 -7.80 7.66 -13.30
CA ARG A 10 -6.60 6.84 -13.25
C ARG A 10 -6.03 6.95 -11.84
N MET A 11 -6.35 5.97 -11.00
CA MET A 11 -5.82 5.86 -9.66
C MET A 11 -4.30 5.71 -9.74
N THR A 12 -3.57 6.51 -8.97
CA THR A 12 -2.10 6.48 -8.97
C THR A 12 -1.57 5.87 -7.68
N ILE A 13 -0.34 5.36 -7.71
CA ILE A 13 0.35 4.87 -6.50
C ILE A 13 0.45 5.95 -5.42
N ASP A 14 0.57 7.23 -5.80
CA ASP A 14 0.62 8.35 -4.87
C ASP A 14 -0.72 8.58 -4.16
N ASP A 15 -1.84 8.33 -4.84
CA ASP A 15 -3.15 8.43 -4.23
C ASP A 15 -3.38 7.30 -3.23
N LEU A 16 -2.99 6.07 -3.58
CA LEU A 16 -3.02 4.95 -2.64
C LEU A 16 -2.09 5.17 -1.44
N GLN A 17 -0.92 5.79 -1.66
CA GLN A 17 0.00 6.14 -0.59
C GLN A 17 -0.63 7.12 0.41
N LYS A 18 -1.41 8.10 -0.09
CA LYS A 18 -2.16 9.04 0.76
C LYS A 18 -3.23 8.29 1.56
N SER A 19 -4.02 7.43 0.91
CA SER A 19 -5.05 6.60 1.55
C SER A 19 -4.44 5.74 2.66
N ALA A 20 -3.37 5.00 2.36
CA ALA A 20 -2.66 4.15 3.30
C ALA A 20 -2.09 4.94 4.49
N ARG A 21 -1.45 6.10 4.24
CA ARG A 21 -0.93 6.99 5.30
C ARG A 21 -2.03 7.58 6.19
N SER A 22 -3.21 7.81 5.63
CA SER A 22 -4.36 8.33 6.38
C SER A 22 -5.15 7.22 7.07
N ASN A 23 -4.81 5.95 6.82
CA ASN A 23 -5.53 4.77 7.26
C ASN A 23 -7.01 4.80 6.83
N LYS A 24 -7.28 5.22 5.58
CA LYS A 24 -8.63 5.36 4.99
C LYS A 24 -8.68 4.76 3.59
N ASP A 25 -9.90 4.67 3.06
CA ASP A 25 -10.20 4.29 1.68
C ASP A 25 -9.55 2.95 1.27
N PHE A 26 -9.67 1.94 2.13
CA PHE A 26 -9.07 0.62 1.92
C PHE A 26 -9.58 -0.08 0.66
N GLU A 27 -10.82 0.16 0.26
CA GLU A 27 -11.36 -0.38 -1.00
C GLU A 27 -10.55 0.12 -2.21
N ALA A 28 -10.11 1.39 -2.19
CA ALA A 28 -9.25 1.93 -3.23
C ALA A 28 -7.86 1.28 -3.18
N ILE A 29 -7.30 1.07 -1.99
CA ILE A 29 -6.03 0.36 -1.81
C ILE A 29 -6.13 -1.05 -2.36
N GLU A 30 -7.16 -1.80 -1.98
CA GLU A 30 -7.39 -3.17 -2.42
C GLU A 30 -7.53 -3.24 -3.94
N GLN A 31 -8.38 -2.41 -4.54
CA GLN A 31 -8.56 -2.35 -5.99
C GLN A 31 -7.24 -2.00 -6.70
N GLY A 32 -6.50 -1.02 -6.18
CA GLY A 32 -5.22 -0.63 -6.74
C GLY A 32 -4.15 -1.72 -6.65
N ILE A 33 -4.14 -2.53 -5.59
CA ILE A 33 -3.23 -3.68 -5.47
C ILE A 33 -3.69 -4.86 -6.34
N ILE A 34 -4.99 -5.04 -6.59
CA ILE A 34 -5.48 -6.02 -7.57
C ILE A 34 -4.98 -5.65 -8.97
N ASP A 35 -5.11 -4.38 -9.36
CA ASP A 35 -4.73 -3.91 -10.69
C ASP A 35 -3.20 -3.82 -10.86
N HIS A 36 -2.48 -3.48 -9.78
CA HIS A 36 -1.03 -3.30 -9.74
C HIS A 36 -0.42 -3.92 -8.47
N PRO A 37 -0.21 -5.26 -8.43
CA PRO A 37 0.29 -5.95 -7.25
C PRO A 37 1.63 -5.44 -6.73
N GLU A 38 2.50 -4.97 -7.63
CA GLU A 38 3.82 -4.42 -7.31
C GLU A 38 3.76 -3.16 -6.44
N TRP A 39 2.65 -2.41 -6.47
CA TRP A 39 2.49 -1.17 -5.70
C TRP A 39 2.50 -1.39 -4.20
N LEU A 40 2.21 -2.61 -3.72
CA LEU A 40 2.22 -2.91 -2.29
C LEU A 40 3.61 -2.70 -1.68
N ILE A 41 4.66 -3.08 -2.41
CA ILE A 41 6.07 -2.99 -1.97
C ILE A 41 6.86 -1.88 -2.66
N GLN A 42 6.34 -1.32 -3.75
CA GLN A 42 6.97 -0.21 -4.45
C GLN A 42 6.95 1.06 -3.60
N ILE A 43 8.10 1.73 -3.51
CA ILE A 43 8.23 3.03 -2.86
C ILE A 43 8.03 4.11 -3.94
N PRO A 44 7.00 4.97 -3.84
CA PRO A 44 6.84 6.08 -4.77
C PRO A 44 8.00 7.06 -4.70
N ASN A 45 8.24 7.78 -5.80
CA ASN A 45 9.32 8.77 -5.86
C ASN A 45 9.19 9.83 -4.77
N GLY A 46 10.30 10.13 -4.09
CA GLY A 46 10.33 11.09 -2.99
C GLY A 46 9.65 10.62 -1.69
N ARG A 47 9.20 9.35 -1.62
CA ARG A 47 8.65 8.76 -0.39
C ARG A 47 9.68 7.88 0.30
N LYS A 48 9.50 7.76 1.61
CA LYS A 48 10.33 6.90 2.46
C LYS A 48 9.81 5.46 2.49
N TRP A 49 8.49 5.30 2.43
CA TRP A 49 7.75 4.08 2.75
C TRP A 49 6.84 3.70 1.59
N ALA A 50 6.79 2.40 1.28
CA ALA A 50 5.75 1.78 0.44
C ALA A 50 4.41 1.67 1.19
N ILE A 51 3.37 1.19 0.50
CA ILE A 51 2.03 0.99 1.08
C ILE A 51 2.07 -0.01 2.24
N ILE A 52 2.75 -1.16 2.08
CA ILE A 52 2.83 -2.18 3.13
C ILE A 52 3.38 -1.64 4.45
N HIS A 53 4.37 -0.76 4.37
CA HIS A 53 4.99 -0.12 5.53
C HIS A 53 4.00 0.78 6.29
N GLN A 54 3.13 1.51 5.57
CA GLN A 54 2.08 2.34 6.17
C GLN A 54 1.03 1.47 6.86
N LEU A 55 0.58 0.40 6.21
CA LEU A 55 -0.43 -0.50 6.77
C LEU A 55 0.05 -1.17 8.05
N VAL A 56 1.30 -1.63 8.06
CA VAL A 56 1.95 -2.20 9.25
C VAL A 56 2.08 -1.16 10.35
N TYR A 57 2.47 0.06 10.00
CA TYR A 57 2.53 1.18 10.96
C TYR A 57 1.18 1.51 11.59
N HIS A 58 0.06 1.31 10.89
CA HIS A 58 -1.27 1.53 11.45
C HIS A 58 -1.85 0.32 12.19
N GLY A 59 -1.15 -0.82 12.22
CA GLY A 59 -1.59 -2.01 12.94
C GLY A 59 -2.87 -2.66 12.40
N ASN A 60 -3.30 -2.34 11.17
CA ASN A 60 -4.52 -2.91 10.60
C ASN A 60 -4.25 -4.31 10.00
N VAL A 61 -4.15 -5.30 10.89
CA VAL A 61 -3.77 -6.68 10.56
C VAL A 61 -4.74 -7.33 9.57
N ASP A 62 -6.05 -7.10 9.72
CA ASP A 62 -7.05 -7.69 8.83
C ASP A 62 -6.87 -7.22 7.38
N GLN A 63 -6.62 -5.93 7.18
CA GLN A 63 -6.37 -5.39 5.85
C GLN A 63 -5.03 -5.87 5.28
N LEU A 64 -3.99 -5.93 6.11
CA LEU A 64 -2.71 -6.48 5.67
C LEU A 64 -2.87 -7.93 5.19
N ASN A 65 -3.58 -8.76 5.95
CA ASN A 65 -3.83 -10.16 5.57
C ASN A 65 -4.56 -10.27 4.22
N ARG A 66 -5.58 -9.46 3.98
CA ARG A 66 -6.29 -9.43 2.68
C ARG A 66 -5.36 -9.11 1.53
N LEU A 67 -4.54 -8.07 1.67
CA LEU A 67 -3.61 -7.66 0.61
C LEU A 67 -2.49 -8.69 0.39
N LEU A 68 -2.05 -9.40 1.44
CA LEU A 68 -1.06 -10.47 1.30
C LEU A 68 -1.59 -11.67 0.50
N VAL A 69 -2.88 -11.98 0.59
CA VAL A 69 -3.50 -13.05 -0.22
C VAL A 69 -3.41 -12.71 -1.72
N LEU A 70 -3.57 -11.43 -2.08
CA LEU A 70 -3.46 -10.97 -3.47
C LEU A 70 -2.05 -11.12 -4.06
N GLN A 71 -1.01 -11.13 -3.20
CA GLN A 71 0.38 -11.22 -3.65
C GLN A 71 0.81 -12.61 -4.10
N THR A 72 -0.06 -13.62 -4.00
CA THR A 72 0.19 -14.96 -4.57
C THR A 72 0.45 -14.92 -6.08
N GLN A 73 -0.02 -13.87 -6.76
CA GLN A 73 0.17 -13.65 -8.19
C GLN A 73 1.42 -12.80 -8.51
N ASN A 74 2.09 -12.26 -7.51
CA ASN A 74 3.26 -11.40 -7.67
C ASN A 74 4.55 -12.14 -7.25
N PRO A 75 5.31 -12.74 -8.20
CA PRO A 75 6.53 -13.48 -7.88
C PRO A 75 7.66 -12.59 -7.36
N GLN A 76 7.57 -11.27 -7.53
CA GLN A 76 8.56 -10.31 -7.03
C GLN A 76 8.20 -9.79 -5.63
N PHE A 77 7.09 -10.26 -5.05
CA PHE A 77 6.68 -9.84 -3.71
C PHE A 77 7.69 -10.29 -2.66
N LEU A 78 8.15 -9.33 -1.85
CA LEU A 78 9.03 -9.57 -0.71
C LEU A 78 8.42 -8.93 0.53
N LEU A 79 7.92 -9.75 1.45
CA LEU A 79 7.33 -9.27 2.71
C LEU A 79 8.30 -8.38 3.50
N LEU A 80 9.57 -8.76 3.52
CA LEU A 80 10.64 -8.01 4.19
C LEU A 80 11.29 -6.96 3.26
N SER A 81 10.52 -6.41 2.32
CA SER A 81 10.92 -5.21 1.58
C SER A 81 11.35 -4.11 2.55
N LYS A 82 12.38 -3.35 2.14
CA LYS A 82 12.97 -2.32 2.98
C LYS A 82 12.46 -0.96 2.56
N THR A 83 12.23 -0.09 3.54
CA THR A 83 12.06 1.34 3.34
C THR A 83 13.33 2.00 2.79
N ALA A 84 13.22 3.27 2.38
CA ALA A 84 14.38 4.07 1.96
C ALA A 84 15.45 4.21 3.05
N ASP A 85 15.06 4.18 4.34
CA ASP A 85 15.99 4.16 5.49
C ASP A 85 16.38 2.75 5.96
N LYS A 86 16.21 1.74 5.10
CA LYS A 86 16.64 0.35 5.33
C LYS A 86 15.93 -0.38 6.47
N LYS A 87 14.75 0.09 6.90
CA LYS A 87 13.89 -0.59 7.87
C LYS A 87 12.99 -1.60 7.18
N THR A 88 12.78 -2.74 7.81
CA THR A 88 11.79 -3.74 7.38
C THR A 88 10.42 -3.45 7.97
N VAL A 89 9.39 -4.14 7.47
CA VAL A 89 8.05 -4.13 8.09
C VAL A 89 8.07 -4.51 9.58
N LEU A 90 8.97 -5.42 9.98
CA LEU A 90 9.11 -5.82 11.38
C LEU A 90 9.68 -4.69 12.25
N ASP A 91 10.64 -3.93 11.72
CA ASP A 91 11.21 -2.79 12.43
C ASP A 91 10.15 -1.70 12.64
N ILE A 92 9.29 -1.47 11.64
CA ILE A 92 8.18 -0.53 11.73
C ILE A 92 7.16 -0.98 12.79
N ALA A 93 6.75 -2.25 12.77
CA ALA A 93 5.82 -2.79 13.75
C ALA A 93 6.34 -2.62 15.19
N ARG A 94 7.64 -2.86 15.41
CA ARG A 94 8.27 -2.69 16.73
C ARG A 94 8.38 -1.23 17.17
N ASP A 95 8.54 -0.31 16.23
CA ASP A 95 8.61 1.12 16.53
C ASP A 95 7.22 1.68 16.90
N GLU A 96 6.14 1.10 16.38
CA GLU A 96 4.76 1.46 16.73
C GLU A 96 4.41 1.09 18.17
N MET A 97 4.73 -0.14 18.61
CA MET A 97 4.42 -0.66 19.95
C MET A 97 5.06 0.13 21.11
N LYS A 98 5.93 1.10 20.82
CA LYS A 98 6.62 1.94 21.81
C LYS A 98 5.94 3.30 22.04
N ARG A 99 4.85 3.60 21.36
CA ARG A 99 4.07 4.83 21.51
C ARG A 99 2.88 4.66 22.45
#